data_AF-A0A7X0BZM4-F1
#
_entry.id   AF-A0A7X0BZM4-F1
#
_cell.length_a   1.000
_cell.length_b   1.000
_cell.length_c   1.000
_cell.angle_alpha   90.00
_cell.angle_beta   90.00
_cell.angle_gamma   90.00
#
_symmetry.space_group_name_H-M   'P 1'
#
loop_
_entity.id
_entity.type
_entity.pdbx_description
1 polymer ?
#
loop_
_entity_poly.entity_id
_entity_poly.type
_entity_poly.pdbx_seq_one_letter_code
_entity_poly.pdbx_strand_id
1 'polypeptide(L)'
;MILDHLLGQAVAAAGLAGMTGTLSVRYRAPVPYGTPLLATAEHTRSEGRKSWAEGRIALPDGTVLAEATGLFVTPAAWLGGGPGRQ
;
A
#
# COMPACT_ATOMS: atom_id res chain seq x y z
N MET A 1 0.76 2.67 -10.17
CA MET A 1 1.60 1.47 -9.98
C MET A 1 0.82 0.47 -9.13
N ILE A 2 0.93 -0.86 -9.33
CA ILE A 2 0.08 -1.86 -8.63
C ILE A 2 0.27 -1.83 -7.11
N LEU A 3 1.52 -1.88 -6.63
CA LEU A 3 1.79 -1.88 -5.18
C LEU A 3 1.35 -0.57 -4.50
N ASP A 4 1.54 0.58 -5.15
CA ASP A 4 1.05 1.87 -4.64
C ASP A 4 -0.47 1.83 -4.41
N HIS A 5 -1.24 1.36 -5.40
CA HIS A 5 -2.69 1.24 -5.28
C HIS A 5 -3.09 0.25 -4.17
N LEU A 6 -2.47 -0.93 -4.10
CA LEU A 6 -2.76 -1.93 -3.07
C LEU A 6 -2.46 -1.44 -1.65
N LEU A 7 -1.31 -0.79 -1.46
CA LEU A 7 -0.94 -0.20 -0.18
C LEU A 7 -1.94 0.89 0.24
N GLY A 8 -2.36 1.74 -0.71
CA GLY A 8 -3.40 2.74 -0.46
C GLY A 8 -4.75 2.11 -0.12
N GLN A 9 -5.13 1.02 -0.79
CA GLN A 9 -6.34 0.25 -0.46
C GLN A 9 -6.24 -0.41 0.92
N ALA A 10 -5.08 -0.91 1.33
CA ALA A 10 -4.87 -1.46 2.67
C ALA A 10 -5.05 -0.38 3.77
N VAL A 11 -4.55 0.84 3.53
CA VAL A 11 -4.80 1.98 4.43
C VAL A 11 -6.29 2.36 4.45
N ALA A 12 -6.95 2.40 3.29
CA ALA A 12 -8.38 2.69 3.19
C ALA A 12 -9.24 1.61 3.89
N ALA A 13 -8.90 0.34 3.75
CA ALA A 13 -9.56 -0.78 4.42
C ALA A 13 -9.42 -0.71 5.95
N ALA A 14 -8.36 -0.06 6.46
CA ALA A 14 -8.20 0.26 7.87
C ALA A 14 -9.01 1.49 8.33
N GLY A 15 -9.86 2.07 7.47
CA GLY A 15 -10.68 3.24 7.78
C GLY A 15 -9.91 4.57 7.76
N LEU A 16 -8.71 4.58 7.19
CA LEU A 16 -7.82 5.73 7.17
C LEU A 16 -7.74 6.31 5.75
N ALA A 17 -7.61 7.63 5.64
CA ALA A 17 -7.38 8.31 4.38
C ALA A 17 -5.98 8.93 4.36
N GLY A 18 -5.26 8.81 3.25
CA GLY A 18 -3.94 9.40 3.12
C GLY A 18 -3.46 9.41 1.68
N MET A 19 -2.62 10.40 1.38
CA MET A 19 -1.87 10.48 0.12
C MET A 19 -0.56 9.73 0.28
N THR A 20 -0.09 9.05 -0.77
CA THR A 20 1.24 8.44 -0.78
C THR A 20 2.29 9.52 -0.54
N GLY A 21 3.04 9.43 0.56
CA GLY A 21 4.17 10.31 0.88
C GLY A 21 5.51 9.69 0.51
N THR A 22 5.69 8.39 0.79
CA THR A 22 6.90 7.65 0.39
C THR A 22 6.53 6.24 0.02
N LEU A 23 7.19 5.71 -1.00
CA LEU A 23 7.05 4.34 -1.45
C LEU A 23 8.44 3.75 -1.66
N SER A 24 8.79 2.76 -0.85
CA SER A 24 10.01 1.98 -1.01
C SER A 24 9.65 0.63 -1.61
N VAL A 25 10.33 0.24 -2.69
CA VAL A 25 10.10 -1.04 -3.37
C VAL A 25 11.41 -1.80 -3.47
N ARG A 26 11.39 -3.06 -3.07
CA ARG A 26 12.50 -4.00 -3.22
C ARG A 26 12.12 -5.07 -4.22
N TYR A 27 12.75 -5.04 -5.39
CA TYR A 27 12.66 -6.12 -6.38
C TYR A 27 13.61 -7.25 -5.97
N ARG A 28 13.06 -8.43 -5.72
CA ARG A 28 13.80 -9.64 -5.35
C ARG A 28 14.11 -10.53 -6.55
N ALA A 29 13.20 -10.58 -7.52
CA ALA A 29 13.33 -11.37 -8.73
C ALA A 29 12.54 -10.74 -9.89
N PRO A 30 12.85 -11.08 -11.16
CA PRO A 30 12.08 -10.63 -12.30
C PRO A 30 10.60 -11.05 -12.21
N VAL A 31 9.70 -10.19 -12.67
CA VAL A 31 8.26 -10.49 -12.75
C VAL A 31 7.95 -11.10 -14.11
N PRO A 32 7.57 -12.38 -14.20
CA PRO A 32 7.27 -13.01 -15.49
C PRO A 32 5.96 -12.48 -16.09
N TYR A 33 5.95 -12.28 -17.40
CA TYR A 33 4.75 -11.92 -18.15
C TYR A 33 3.88 -13.15 -18.43
N GLY A 34 2.56 -12.95 -18.52
CA GLY A 34 1.60 -14.02 -18.82
C GLY A 34 1.36 -15.02 -17.68
N THR A 35 2.05 -14.86 -16.55
CA THR A 35 1.86 -15.69 -15.35
C THR A 35 0.96 -14.98 -14.35
N PRO A 36 -0.08 -15.65 -13.80
CA PRO A 36 -0.86 -15.11 -12.70
C PRO A 36 0.02 -14.81 -11.48
N LEU A 37 -0.17 -13.63 -10.89
CA LEU A 37 0.57 -13.18 -9.71
C LEU A 37 -0.41 -12.95 -8.54
N LEU A 38 0.05 -13.22 -7.33
CA LEU A 38 -0.65 -12.85 -6.10
C LEU A 38 -0.06 -11.56 -5.55
N ALA A 39 -0.89 -10.54 -5.39
CA ALA A 39 -0.48 -9.29 -4.78
C ALA A 39 -1.31 -9.02 -3.53
N THR A 40 -0.64 -8.76 -2.40
CA THR A 40 -1.26 -8.55 -1.10
C THR A 40 -0.69 -7.29 -0.45
N ALA A 41 -1.49 -6.63 0.36
CA ALA A 41 -1.05 -5.53 1.20
C ALA A 41 -1.82 -5.51 2.52
N GLU A 42 -1.19 -4.99 3.56
CA GLU A 42 -1.79 -4.81 4.87
C GLU A 42 -1.36 -3.47 5.48
N HIS A 43 -2.26 -2.87 6.24
CA HIS A 43 -1.94 -1.74 7.11
C HIS A 43 -1.13 -2.27 8.29
N THR A 44 -0.02 -1.61 8.61
CA THR A 44 0.88 -2.09 9.68
C THR A 44 0.83 -1.23 10.92
N ARG A 45 0.85 0.10 10.78
CA ARG A 45 0.76 1.02 11.92
C ARG A 45 0.34 2.43 11.51
N SER A 46 -0.07 3.23 12.49
CA SER A 46 -0.33 4.66 12.33
C SER A 46 0.18 5.48 13.51
N GLU A 47 0.70 6.67 13.21
CA GLU A 47 1.22 7.64 14.18
C GLU A 47 0.80 9.04 13.75
N GLY A 48 -0.20 9.60 14.45
CA GLY A 48 -0.78 10.90 14.10
C GLY A 48 -1.34 10.90 12.68
N ARG A 49 -0.73 11.69 11.78
CA ARG A 49 -1.15 11.80 10.37
C ARG A 49 -0.46 10.82 9.43
N LYS A 50 0.39 9.94 9.96
CA LYS A 50 1.19 8.98 9.17
C LYS A 50 0.61 7.59 9.33
N SER A 51 0.43 6.89 8.22
CA SER A 51 0.00 5.49 8.18
C SER A 51 0.97 4.71 7.31
N TRP A 52 1.42 3.57 7.80
CA TRP A 52 2.30 2.67 7.07
C TRP A 52 1.52 1.45 6.61
N ALA A 53 1.87 0.97 5.43
CA ALA A 53 1.39 -0.28 4.89
C ALA A 53 2.56 -1.05 4.27
N GLU A 54 2.46 -2.37 4.30
CA GLU A 54 3.40 -3.27 3.66
C GLU A 54 2.67 -4.14 2.65
N GLY A 55 3.36 -4.54 1.59
CA GLY A 55 2.77 -5.30 0.52
C GLY A 55 3.79 -6.01 -0.33
N ARG A 56 3.32 -7.00 -1.09
CA ARG A 56 4.19 -7.85 -1.92
C ARG A 56 3.49 -8.33 -3.16
N ILE A 57 4.28 -8.61 -4.19
CA ILE A 57 3.91 -9.39 -5.37
C ILE A 57 4.65 -10.72 -5.28
N ALA A 58 3.92 -11.82 -5.40
CA ALA A 58 4.44 -13.18 -5.34
C ALA A 58 3.88 -14.05 -6.47
N LEU A 59 4.59 -15.13 -6.78
CA LEU A 59 4.05 -16.23 -7.56
C LEU A 59 2.98 -17.00 -6.76
N PRO A 60 2.13 -17.80 -7.41
CA PRO A 60 1.12 -18.62 -6.72
C PRO A 60 1.71 -19.62 -5.72
N ASP A 61 2.98 -20.01 -5.88
CA ASP A 61 3.71 -20.86 -4.94
C ASP A 61 4.24 -20.10 -3.70
N GLY A 62 4.02 -18.79 -3.62
CA GLY A 62 4.43 -17.93 -2.52
C GLY A 62 5.80 -17.25 -2.71
N THR A 63 6.53 -17.54 -3.79
CA THR A 63 7.82 -16.90 -4.08
C THR A 63 7.66 -15.39 -4.26
N VAL A 64 8.29 -14.60 -3.38
CA VAL A 64 8.17 -13.14 -3.41
C VAL A 64 9.08 -12.53 -4.48
N LEU A 65 8.48 -11.79 -5.42
CA LEU A 65 9.15 -11.14 -6.53
C LEU A 65 9.45 -9.67 -6.24
N ALA A 66 8.54 -9.00 -5.54
CA ALA A 66 8.71 -7.62 -5.10
C ALA A 66 8.02 -7.39 -3.74
N GLU A 67 8.63 -6.57 -2.90
CA GLU A 67 8.07 -6.10 -1.63
C GLU A 67 8.01 -4.58 -1.65
N ALA A 68 7.05 -4.00 -0.95
CA ALA A 68 6.97 -2.56 -0.79
C ALA A 68 6.52 -2.17 0.60
N THR A 69 7.07 -1.04 1.05
CA THR A 69 6.61 -0.31 2.24
C THR A 69 6.14 1.07 1.79
N GLY A 70 4.90 1.40 2.10
CA GLY A 70 4.30 2.69 1.83
C GLY A 70 4.11 3.50 3.10
N LEU A 71 4.44 4.78 3.06
CA LEU A 71 4.02 5.79 4.02
C LEU A 71 2.95 6.65 3.36
N PHE A 72 1.78 6.70 3.98
CA PHE A 72 0.65 7.53 3.62
C PHE A 72 0.49 8.64 4.64
N VAL A 73 0.23 9.86 4.16
CA VAL A 73 0.05 11.03 5.00
C VAL A 73 -1.34 11.60 4.81
N THR A 74 -2.11 11.68 5.90
CA THR A 74 -3.38 12.41 5.92
C THR A 74 -3.08 13.92 5.88
N PRO A 75 -3.49 14.65 4.83
CA PRO A 75 -3.44 16.10 4.78
C PRO A 75 -4.21 16.73 5.95
N ALA A 76 -3.65 17.79 6.53
CA ALA A 76 -4.25 18.45 7.70
C ALA A 76 -5.68 18.95 7.42
N ALA A 77 -5.96 19.38 6.18
CA ALA A 77 -7.29 19.83 5.75
C ALA A 77 -8.38 18.75 5.87
N TRP A 78 -8.02 17.46 5.88
CA TRP A 78 -9.01 16.37 5.99
C TRP A 78 -9.38 16.04 7.44
N LEU A 79 -8.59 16.48 8.41
CA LEU A 79 -8.83 16.21 9.83
C LEU A 79 -9.99 17.04 10.42
N GLY A 80 -10.40 18.12 9.75
CA GLY A 80 -11.46 19.03 10.21
C GLY A 80 -12.82 18.84 9.53
N GLY A 81 -12.96 17.87 8.62
CA GLY A 81 -14.17 17.69 7.80
C GLY A 81 -13.85 17.23 6.38
N GLY A 82 -13.05 16.17 6.24
CA GLY A 82 -12.55 15.68 4.96
C GLY A 82 -13.64 15.41 3.92
N PRO A 83 -13.33 15.56 2.62
CA PRO A 83 -14.29 15.40 1.55
C PRO A 83 -14.77 13.94 1.48
N GLY A 84 -16.07 13.73 1.65
CA GLY A 84 -16.81 12.58 1.14
C GLY A 84 -16.61 11.26 1.88
N ARG A 85 -17.41 11.04 2.93
CA ARG A 85 -18.01 9.71 3.13
C ARG A 85 -18.96 9.48 1.95
N GLN A 86 -18.62 8.54 1.07
CA GLN A 86 -19.55 7.84 0.19
C GLN A 86 -19.33 6.35 0.39
#